data_AF-A0A0P9PYL2-F1
#
_entry.id   AF-A0A0P9PYL2-F1
#
_cell.length_a   1.000
_cell.length_b   1.000
_cell.length_c   1.000
_cell.angle_alpha   90.00
_cell.angle_beta   90.00
_cell.angle_gamma   90.00
#
_symmetry.space_group_name_H-M   'P 1'
#
loop_
_entity.id
_entity.type
_entity.pdbx_description
1 polymer ?
#
loop_
_entity_poly.entity_id
_entity_poly.type
_entity_poly.pdbx_seq_one_letter_code
_entity_poly.pdbx_strand_id
1 'polypeptide(L)'
;MSLFKPSNPFTLPVLEENEIVFPASLVKTACTLAAYYIAAREQTDTERASSIDQDIGAFLSEEFDNRENQAVFRLRFMTLVADCNASFGALNHWHSRWAYEDERI
;
A
#
# COMPACT_ATOMS: atom_id res chain seq x y z
N MET A 1 -16.16 -12.37 -16.49
CA MET A 1 -15.09 -11.41 -16.14
C MET A 1 -14.62 -11.79 -14.76
N SER A 2 -13.40 -12.29 -14.61
CA SER A 2 -12.84 -12.45 -13.26
C SER A 2 -12.77 -11.07 -12.65
N LEU A 3 -13.51 -10.79 -11.58
CA LEU A 3 -13.18 -9.65 -10.73
C LEU A 3 -11.74 -9.91 -10.30
N PHE A 4 -10.82 -9.10 -10.78
CA PHE A 4 -9.46 -9.10 -10.27
C PHE A 4 -9.61 -8.83 -8.77
N LYS A 5 -9.09 -9.71 -7.90
CA LYS A 5 -9.12 -9.46 -6.46
C LYS A 5 -7.76 -8.85 -6.10
N PRO A 6 -7.72 -7.66 -5.49
CA PRO A 6 -6.46 -7.06 -5.06
C PRO A 6 -5.73 -8.04 -4.15
N SER A 7 -4.45 -8.23 -4.43
CA SER A 7 -3.58 -9.13 -3.66
C SER A 7 -2.65 -8.31 -2.77
N ASN A 8 -2.28 -8.87 -1.62
CA ASN A 8 -1.35 -8.21 -0.71
C ASN A 8 0.08 -8.30 -1.29
N PRO A 9 0.73 -7.18 -1.63
CA PRO A 9 2.04 -7.20 -2.28
C PRO A 9 3.19 -7.51 -1.29
N PHE A 10 2.87 -7.82 -0.03
CA PHE A 10 3.83 -8.16 1.03
C PHE A 10 3.66 -9.61 1.54
N THR A 11 2.87 -10.44 0.85
CA THR A 11 2.83 -11.89 1.10
C THR A 11 3.77 -12.65 0.18
N LEU A 12 4.24 -13.84 0.59
CA LEU A 12 4.93 -14.77 -0.31
C LEU A 12 3.94 -15.28 -1.38
N PRO A 13 4.35 -15.46 -2.65
CA PRO A 13 5.73 -15.39 -3.19
C PRO A 13 6.18 -13.99 -3.67
N VAL A 14 5.34 -12.96 -3.59
CA VAL A 14 5.64 -11.60 -4.11
C VAL A 14 6.93 -11.01 -3.51
N LEU A 15 7.28 -11.38 -2.28
CA LEU A 15 8.54 -11.00 -1.66
C LEU A 15 9.76 -11.71 -2.25
N GLU A 16 9.66 -13.00 -2.58
CA GLU A 16 10.76 -13.81 -3.12
C GLU A 16 11.20 -13.33 -4.51
N GLU A 17 10.25 -12.86 -5.33
CA GLU A 17 10.55 -12.34 -6.68
C GLU A 17 11.41 -11.07 -6.68
N ASN A 18 11.51 -10.37 -5.56
CA ASN A 18 12.14 -9.04 -5.49
C ASN A 18 13.53 -9.03 -4.84
N GLU A 19 14.12 -10.20 -4.53
CA GLU A 19 15.49 -10.43 -3.99
C GLU A 19 15.94 -9.62 -2.74
N ILE A 20 15.16 -8.66 -2.26
CA ILE A 20 15.51 -7.77 -1.15
C ILE A 20 14.97 -8.35 0.17
N VAL A 21 15.89 -8.64 1.09
CA VAL A 21 15.56 -9.09 2.45
C VAL A 21 15.29 -7.88 3.34
N PHE A 22 14.01 -7.58 3.56
CA PHE A 22 13.59 -6.53 4.48
C PHE A 22 13.48 -7.06 5.93
N PRO A 23 13.64 -6.19 6.95
CA PRO A 23 13.32 -6.53 8.33
C PRO A 23 11.89 -7.08 8.45
N ALA A 24 11.75 -8.20 9.18
CA ALA A 24 10.45 -8.87 9.35
C ALA A 24 9.38 -7.96 9.98
N SER A 25 9.79 -7.00 10.81
CA SER A 25 8.90 -5.98 11.39
C SER A 25 8.27 -5.10 10.32
N LEU A 26 9.07 -4.52 9.42
CA LEU A 26 8.59 -3.66 8.34
C LEU A 26 7.65 -4.40 7.40
N VAL A 27 8.03 -5.62 7.01
CA VAL A 27 7.19 -6.48 6.15
C VAL A 27 5.87 -6.80 6.84
N LYS A 28 5.88 -7.13 8.13
CA LYS A 28 4.66 -7.45 8.89
C LYS A 28 3.74 -6.22 8.99
N THR A 29 4.28 -5.05 9.29
CA THR A 29 3.51 -3.80 9.34
C THR A 29 2.89 -3.49 7.99
N ALA A 30 3.69 -3.51 6.92
CA ALA A 30 3.21 -3.23 5.57
C ALA A 30 2.17 -4.26 5.09
N CYS A 31 2.39 -5.54 5.39
CA CYS A 31 1.42 -6.60 5.10
C CYS A 31 0.09 -6.38 5.85
N THR A 32 0.15 -5.95 7.11
CA THR A 32 -1.05 -5.65 7.90
C THR A 32 -1.81 -4.45 7.34
N LEU A 33 -1.10 -3.35 7.03
CA LEU A 33 -1.69 -2.17 6.41
C LEU A 33 -2.35 -2.49 5.06
N ALA A 34 -1.66 -3.25 4.21
CA ALA A 34 -2.21 -3.69 2.92
C ALA A 34 -3.48 -4.54 3.09
N ALA A 35 -3.48 -5.49 4.03
CA ALA A 35 -4.66 -6.32 4.30
C ALA A 35 -5.85 -5.50 4.79
N TYR A 36 -5.63 -4.55 5.70
CA TYR A 36 -6.67 -3.65 6.19
C TYR A 36 -7.19 -2.73 5.09
N TYR A 37 -6.31 -2.22 4.24
CA TYR A 37 -6.72 -1.39 3.11
C TYR A 37 -7.63 -2.19 2.16
N ILE A 38 -7.23 -3.40 1.73
CA ILE A 38 -8.05 -4.27 0.89
C ILE A 38 -9.43 -4.52 1.53
N ALA A 39 -9.46 -4.85 2.82
CA ALA A 39 -10.70 -5.15 3.53
C ALA A 39 -11.64 -3.93 3.60
N ALA A 40 -11.11 -2.73 3.86
CA ALA A 40 -11.89 -1.50 3.86
C ALA A 40 -12.46 -1.21 2.46
N ARG A 41 -11.64 -1.40 1.41
CA ARG A 41 -12.06 -1.23 0.02
C ARG A 41 -13.12 -2.23 -0.42
N GLU A 42 -12.99 -3.50 -0.04
CA GLU A 42 -13.98 -4.55 -0.30
C GLU A 42 -15.33 -4.26 0.38
N GLN A 43 -15.30 -3.61 1.55
CA GLN A 43 -16.50 -3.19 2.30
C GLN A 43 -17.06 -1.84 1.84
N THR A 44 -16.47 -1.19 0.83
CA THR A 44 -16.82 0.17 0.39
C THR A 44 -16.75 1.23 1.50
N ASP A 45 -15.95 0.98 2.54
CA ASP A 45 -15.76 1.87 3.68
C ASP A 45 -14.68 2.92 3.34
N THR A 46 -15.13 4.04 2.78
CA THR A 46 -14.24 5.10 2.28
C THR A 46 -13.51 5.83 3.40
N GLU A 47 -14.14 6.01 4.56
CA GLU A 47 -13.53 6.69 5.71
C GLU A 47 -12.40 5.83 6.28
N ARG A 48 -12.65 4.53 6.47
CA ARG A 48 -11.62 3.60 6.94
C ARG A 48 -10.51 3.44 5.93
N ALA A 49 -10.83 3.34 4.64
CA ALA A 49 -9.82 3.29 3.59
C ALA A 49 -8.93 4.55 3.59
N SER A 50 -9.52 5.73 3.81
CA SER A 50 -8.78 6.99 3.93
C SER A 50 -7.88 7.04 5.17
N SER A 51 -8.34 6.52 6.32
CA SER A 51 -7.51 6.46 7.53
C SER A 51 -6.31 5.55 7.33
N ILE A 52 -6.51 4.37 6.74
CA ILE A 52 -5.42 3.42 6.48
C ILE A 52 -4.45 3.97 5.44
N ASP A 53 -4.94 4.72 4.45
CA ASP A 53 -4.09 5.40 3.48
C ASP A 53 -3.15 6.42 4.15
N GLN A 54 -3.64 7.17 5.15
CA GLN A 54 -2.80 8.06 5.96
C GLN A 54 -1.77 7.27 6.77
N ASP A 55 -2.16 6.14 7.37
CA ASP A 55 -1.23 5.26 8.10
C ASP A 55 -0.14 4.70 7.18
N ILE A 56 -0.46 4.39 5.92
CA ILE A 56 0.52 4.00 4.90
C ILE A 56 1.51 5.14 4.62
N GLY A 57 1.01 6.38 4.47
CA GLY A 57 1.86 7.56 4.29
C GLY A 57 2.80 7.81 5.47
N ALA A 58 2.31 7.69 6.70
CA ALA A 58 3.09 7.82 7.92
C ALA A 58 4.17 6.71 8.02
N PHE A 59 3.77 5.45 7.81
CA PHE A 59 4.69 4.31 7.75
C PHE A 59 5.82 4.53 6.76
N LEU A 60 5.51 4.98 5.54
CA LEU A 60 6.50 5.27 4.51
C LEU A 60 7.45 6.41 4.92
N SER A 61 6.98 7.38 5.69
CA SER A 61 7.77 8.56 6.08
C SER A 61 8.63 8.35 7.33
N GLU A 62 8.19 7.50 8.25
CA GLU A 62 8.78 7.35 9.59
C GLU A 62 9.69 6.13 9.73
N GLU A 63 9.42 5.04 9.02
CA GLU A 63 10.04 3.73 9.30
C GLU A 63 11.26 3.39 8.41
N PHE A 64 11.66 4.29 7.51
CA PHE A 64 12.71 4.03 6.53
C PHE A 64 13.91 4.97 6.68
N ASP A 65 15.07 4.39 6.99
CA ASP A 65 16.36 5.10 7.07
C ASP A 65 16.92 5.50 5.69
N ASN A 66 16.55 4.77 4.62
CA ASN A 66 17.00 5.00 3.24
C ASN A 66 15.80 5.06 2.27
N ARG A 67 15.87 6.05 1.37
CA ARG A 67 14.94 6.28 0.26
C ARG A 67 14.79 5.09 -0.69
N GLU A 68 15.84 4.28 -0.90
CA GLU A 68 15.73 3.12 -1.80
C GLU A 68 14.76 2.07 -1.26
N ASN A 69 14.86 1.73 0.02
CA ASN A 69 13.93 0.79 0.67
C ASN A 69 12.52 1.37 0.73
N GLN A 70 12.41 2.67 1.04
CA GLN A 70 11.14 3.40 1.01
C GLN A 70 10.48 3.32 -0.38
N ALA A 71 11.25 3.51 -1.46
CA ALA A 71 10.75 3.49 -2.83
C ALA A 71 10.16 2.13 -3.22
N VAL A 72 10.75 1.02 -2.76
CA VAL A 72 10.21 -0.33 -3.02
C VAL A 72 8.87 -0.53 -2.32
N PHE A 73 8.74 -0.13 -1.05
CA PHE A 73 7.46 -0.22 -0.33
C PHE A 73 6.42 0.72 -0.93
N ARG A 74 6.81 1.96 -1.28
CA ARG A 74 5.96 2.94 -1.96
C ARG A 74 5.38 2.36 -3.25
N LEU A 75 6.23 1.76 -4.10
CA LEU A 75 5.79 1.15 -5.36
C LEU A 75 4.78 0.02 -5.14
N ARG A 76 5.01 -0.83 -4.14
CA ARG A 76 4.09 -1.92 -3.78
C ARG A 76 2.74 -1.40 -3.29
N PHE A 77 2.73 -0.38 -2.44
CA PHE A 77 1.48 0.25 -2.02
C PHE A 77 0.76 0.97 -3.16
N MET A 78 1.49 1.64 -4.07
CA MET A 78 0.87 2.25 -5.26
C MET A 78 0.22 1.20 -6.17
N THR A 79 0.87 0.06 -6.35
CA THR A 79 0.31 -1.08 -7.10
C THR A 79 -0.96 -1.59 -6.43
N LEU A 80 -0.95 -1.74 -5.11
CA LEU A 80 -2.13 -2.13 -4.34
C LEU A 80 -3.29 -1.14 -4.53
N VAL A 81 -3.03 0.17 -4.46
CA VAL A 81 -4.05 1.20 -4.66
C VAL A 81 -4.63 1.11 -6.07
N ALA A 82 -3.79 0.92 -7.09
CA ALA A 82 -4.23 0.73 -8.47
C ALA A 82 -5.13 -0.51 -8.63
N ASP A 83 -4.74 -1.65 -8.04
CA ASP A 83 -5.51 -2.89 -8.07
C ASP A 83 -6.86 -2.74 -7.36
N CYS A 84 -6.87 -2.12 -6.17
CA CYS A 84 -8.10 -1.80 -5.44
C CYS A 84 -9.01 -0.87 -6.25
N ASN A 85 -8.46 0.13 -6.94
CA ASN A 85 -9.25 1.02 -7.78
C ASN A 85 -9.83 0.31 -9.01
N ALA A 86 -9.06 -0.60 -9.63
CA ALA A 86 -9.53 -1.42 -10.74
C ALA A 86 -10.63 -2.40 -10.33
N SER A 87 -10.57 -2.90 -9.10
CA SER A 87 -11.45 -3.97 -8.58
C SER A 87 -12.73 -3.44 -7.94
N PHE A 88 -12.63 -2.31 -7.22
CA PHE A 88 -13.70 -1.77 -6.38
C PHE A 88 -14.16 -0.36 -6.80
N GLY A 89 -13.60 0.21 -7.86
CA GLY A 89 -13.85 1.59 -8.32
C GLY A 89 -12.88 2.60 -7.72
N ALA A 90 -12.75 3.78 -8.33
CA ALA A 90 -11.75 4.77 -7.90
C ALA A 90 -12.17 5.53 -6.63
N LEU A 91 -11.23 5.70 -5.70
CA LEU A 91 -11.33 6.74 -4.67
C LEU A 91 -10.97 8.11 -5.26
N ASN A 92 -11.42 9.18 -4.60
CA ASN A 92 -10.98 10.52 -4.95
C ASN A 92 -9.47 10.68 -4.73
N HIS A 93 -8.84 11.63 -5.44
CA HIS A 93 -7.39 11.86 -5.36
C HIS A 93 -6.92 12.32 -3.97
N TRP A 94 -7.83 12.81 -3.12
CA TRP A 94 -7.52 13.21 -1.74
C TRP A 94 -7.18 12.01 -0.84
N HIS A 95 -7.61 10.80 -1.20
CA HIS A 95 -7.36 9.56 -0.46
C HIS A 95 -6.05 8.84 -0.84
N SER A 96 -5.14 9.46 -1.58
CA SER A 96 -3.82 8.88 -1.88
C SER A 96 -2.77 9.97 -1.98
N ARG A 97 -2.90 11.02 -1.14
CA ARG A 97 -2.02 12.19 -1.19
C ARG A 97 -0.55 11.81 -1.06
N TRP A 98 -0.19 10.88 -0.17
CA TRP A 98 1.20 10.40 -0.04
C TRP A 98 1.74 9.76 -1.33
N ALA A 99 0.87 9.23 -2.20
CA ALA A 99 1.29 8.64 -3.46
C ALA A 99 1.70 9.69 -4.51
N TYR A 100 1.14 10.90 -4.42
CA TYR A 100 1.28 11.97 -5.42
C TYR A 100 1.97 13.25 -4.89
N GLU A 101 1.96 13.49 -3.58
CA GLU A 101 2.67 14.58 -2.92
C GLU A 101 4.08 14.11 -2.59
N ASP A 102 4.98 14.31 -3.54
CA ASP A 102 6.42 14.25 -3.31
C ASP A 102 6.83 15.61 -2.70
N GLU A 103 6.59 15.84 -1.41
CA GLU A 103 6.92 17.12 -0.72
C GLU A 103 8.43 17.34 -0.48
N ARG A 104 9.32 16.83 -1.33
CA ARG A 104 10.76 17.15 -1.26
C ARG A 104 11.38 17.41 -2.63
N ILE A 105 11.05 18.57 -3.20
CA ILE A 105 11.96 19.35 -4.05
C ILE A 105 12.79 20.26 -3.14
#